data_AF-A0A7W9IF05-F1
#
_entry.id   AF-A0A7W9IF05-F1
#
_cell.length_a   1.000
_cell.length_b   1.000
_cell.length_c   1.000
_cell.angle_alpha   90.00
_cell.angle_beta   90.00
_cell.angle_gamma   90.00
#
_symmetry.space_group_name_H-M   'P 1'
#
loop_
_entity.id
_entity.type
_entity.pdbx_description
1 polymer ?
#
loop_
_entity_poly.entity_id
_entity_poly.type
_entity_poly.pdbx_seq_one_letter_code
_entity_poly.pdbx_strand_id
1 'polypeptide(L)'
;MRGLSPNELERLLRSHRRLRTSMLVTIAVIIVVVVLLARADVPLPSGLGVGAGVGIGLLLLIPQRRLLNELGLTSTQAKAIIAAERERRSGLAALPPEARARREARRAGVFLVAGLVLVVVFAVAAFYFFGHAGRTVEEDAPPDPWFGISFFAGFAALCAGPAFLWQAYRHKESAASWRERAAEEAP
;
A
#
# COMPACT_ATOMS: atom_id res chain seq x y z
N MET A 1 -1.77 -7.91 -27.54
CA MET A 1 -1.79 -6.70 -26.69
C MET A 1 -1.91 -5.50 -27.62
N ARG A 2 -2.89 -4.60 -27.45
CA ARG A 2 -2.92 -3.35 -28.22
C ARG A 2 -1.66 -2.54 -27.87
N GLY A 3 -0.87 -2.18 -28.86
CA GLY A 3 0.25 -1.25 -28.66
C GLY A 3 -0.31 0.14 -28.44
N LEU A 4 -0.09 0.73 -27.26
CA LEU A 4 -0.39 2.14 -27.03
C LEU A 4 0.55 2.99 -27.86
N SER A 5 0.04 4.08 -28.43
CA SER A 5 0.88 5.07 -29.08
C SER A 5 1.81 5.74 -28.05
N PRO A 6 2.98 6.28 -28.48
CA PRO A 6 3.91 6.96 -27.57
C PRO A 6 3.26 8.08 -26.75
N ASN A 7 2.32 8.82 -27.36
CA ASN A 7 1.58 9.91 -26.72
C ASN A 7 0.60 9.41 -25.65
N GLU A 8 -0.08 8.29 -25.88
CA GLU A 8 -0.99 7.67 -24.90
C GLU A 8 -0.21 7.09 -23.70
N LEU A 9 0.94 6.46 -23.97
CA LEU A 9 1.83 5.95 -22.94
C LEU A 9 2.37 7.07 -22.05
N GLU A 10 2.77 8.21 -22.64
CA GLU A 10 3.23 9.36 -21.87
C GLU A 10 2.11 9.97 -21.02
N ARG A 11 0.89 10.09 -21.57
CA ARG A 11 -0.30 10.53 -20.82
C ARG A 11 -0.59 9.61 -19.63
N LEU A 12 -0.53 8.29 -19.83
CA LEU A 12 -0.72 7.29 -18.78
C LEU A 12 0.34 7.43 -17.67
N LEU A 13 1.62 7.54 -18.04
CA LEU A 13 2.73 7.70 -17.08
C LEU A 13 2.62 9.01 -16.29
N ARG A 14 2.25 10.11 -16.96
CA ARG A 14 2.09 11.43 -16.34
C ARG A 14 0.93 11.44 -15.36
N SER A 15 -0.22 10.86 -15.75
CA SER A 15 -1.38 10.69 -14.88
C SER A 15 -1.05 9.83 -13.65
N HIS A 16 -0.37 8.70 -13.84
CA HIS A 16 0.04 7.83 -12.75
C HIS A 16 1.01 8.53 -11.77
N ARG A 17 1.96 9.32 -12.28
CA ARG A 17 2.85 10.13 -11.42
C ARG A 17 2.06 11.18 -10.63
N ARG A 18 1.17 11.94 -11.29
CA ARG A 18 0.33 12.96 -10.64
C ARG A 18 -0.52 12.36 -9.54
N LEU A 19 -1.20 11.24 -9.80
CA LEU A 19 -2.00 10.54 -8.80
C LEU A 19 -1.15 10.16 -7.58
N ARG A 20 0.04 9.60 -7.80
CA ARG A 20 0.93 9.19 -6.71
C ARG A 20 1.38 10.40 -5.87
N THR A 21 1.72 11.52 -6.52
CA THR A 21 2.07 12.76 -5.84
C THR A 21 0.89 13.31 -5.05
N SER A 22 -0.30 13.42 -5.67
CA SER A 22 -1.52 13.86 -5.00
C SER A 22 -1.84 13.00 -3.78
N MET A 23 -1.77 11.68 -3.91
CA MET A 23 -1.99 10.76 -2.79
C MET A 23 -1.00 10.99 -1.65
N LEU A 24 0.29 11.16 -1.93
CA LEU A 24 1.31 11.44 -0.91
C LEU A 24 1.07 12.78 -0.22
N VAL A 25 0.73 13.83 -0.97
CA VAL A 25 0.42 15.15 -0.42
C VAL A 25 -0.81 15.07 0.47
N THR A 26 -1.87 14.40 0.03
CA THR A 26 -3.08 14.19 0.82
C THR A 26 -2.78 13.45 2.13
N ILE A 27 -1.98 12.37 2.08
CA ILE A 27 -1.56 11.64 3.29
C ILE A 27 -0.78 12.57 4.23
N ALA A 28 0.16 13.36 3.71
CA ALA A 28 0.94 14.29 4.52
C ALA A 28 0.05 15.35 5.19
N VAL A 29 -0.92 15.91 4.46
CA VAL A 29 -1.89 16.88 5.01
C VAL A 29 -2.76 16.23 6.08
N ILE A 30 -3.26 15.01 5.87
CA ILE A 30 -4.06 14.30 6.87
C ILE A 30 -3.24 14.07 8.15
N ILE A 31 -1.97 13.65 8.04
CA ILE A 31 -1.09 13.47 9.19
C ILE A 31 -0.91 14.79 9.95
N VAL A 32 -0.65 15.90 9.25
CA VAL A 32 -0.50 17.22 9.88
C VAL A 32 -1.78 17.63 10.60
N VAL A 33 -2.95 17.46 9.98
CA VAL A 33 -4.25 17.78 10.60
C VAL A 33 -4.47 16.93 11.85
N VAL A 34 -4.19 15.63 11.80
CA VAL A 34 -4.31 14.73 12.96
C VAL A 34 -3.38 15.16 14.10
N VAL A 35 -2.13 15.51 13.79
CA VAL A 35 -1.18 16.00 14.80
C VAL A 35 -1.65 17.31 15.44
N LEU A 36 -2.18 18.24 14.64
CA LEU A 36 -2.72 19.50 15.14
C LEU A 36 -3.95 19.30 16.03
N LEU A 37 -4.87 18.40 15.64
CA LEU A 37 -6.05 18.08 16.45
C LEU A 37 -5.67 17.40 17.77
N ALA A 38 -4.68 16.49 17.74
CA ALA A 38 -4.15 15.86 18.95
C ALA A 38 -3.45 16.86 19.88
N ARG A 39 -2.82 17.92 19.34
CA ARG A 39 -2.20 18.98 20.15
C ARG A 39 -3.20 19.97 20.73
N ALA A 40 -4.40 20.04 20.17
CA ALA A 40 -5.45 20.95 20.60
C ALA A 40 -6.51 20.28 21.49
N ASP A 41 -6.25 19.04 21.94
CA ASP A 41 -7.17 18.20 22.75
C ASP A 41 -8.59 18.11 22.17
N VAL A 42 -8.72 18.18 20.84
CA VAL A 42 -10.03 18.09 20.19
C VAL A 42 -10.45 16.62 20.13
N PRO A 43 -11.61 16.25 20.72
CA PRO A 43 -12.10 14.88 20.64
C PRO A 43 -12.41 14.53 19.19
N LEU A 44 -11.65 13.58 18.63
CA LEU A 44 -11.88 13.03 17.30
C LEU A 44 -13.01 11.99 17.40
N PRO A 45 -14.21 12.25 16.85
CA PRO A 45 -15.26 11.24 16.83
C PRO A 45 -14.77 10.03 16.03
N SER A 46 -14.79 8.87 16.67
CA SER A 46 -14.20 7.59 16.20
C SER A 46 -14.69 7.10 14.84
N GLY A 47 -15.79 7.65 14.32
CA GLY A 47 -16.36 7.32 13.00
C GLY A 47 -15.94 8.20 11.82
N LEU A 48 -15.48 9.44 12.03
CA LEU A 48 -15.24 10.37 10.91
C LEU A 48 -13.97 10.05 10.10
N GLY A 49 -12.93 9.52 10.75
CA GLY A 49 -11.64 9.27 10.10
C GLY A 49 -11.70 8.24 8.96
N VAL A 50 -12.45 7.16 9.16
CA VAL A 50 -12.56 6.08 8.16
C VAL A 50 -13.42 6.53 6.97
N GLY A 51 -14.57 7.18 7.23
CA GLY A 51 -15.47 7.66 6.19
C GLY A 51 -14.82 8.75 5.31
N ALA A 52 -14.16 9.73 5.94
CA ALA A 52 -13.44 10.78 5.22
C ALA A 52 -12.26 10.21 4.41
N GLY A 53 -11.50 9.26 4.97
CA GLY A 53 -10.39 8.61 4.28
C GLY A 53 -10.82 7.84 3.04
N VAL A 54 -11.91 7.06 3.13
CA VAL A 54 -12.47 6.32 1.99
C VAL A 54 -13.00 7.29 0.92
N GLY A 55 -13.71 8.34 1.32
CA GLY A 55 -14.24 9.35 0.40
C GLY A 55 -13.14 10.07 -0.38
N ILE A 56 -12.09 10.53 0.31
CA ILE A 56 -10.94 11.18 -0.34
C ILE A 56 -10.21 10.21 -1.27
N GLY A 57 -10.02 8.96 -0.85
CA GLY A 57 -9.42 7.92 -1.69
C GLY A 57 -10.20 7.66 -2.97
N LEU A 58 -11.53 7.63 -2.90
CA LEU A 58 -12.41 7.47 -4.06
C LEU A 58 -12.31 8.66 -5.02
N LEU A 59 -12.30 9.89 -4.50
CA LEU A 59 -12.20 11.10 -5.31
C LEU A 59 -10.88 11.15 -6.10
N LEU A 60 -9.77 10.73 -5.49
CA LEU A 60 -8.47 10.65 -6.16
C LEU A 60 -8.46 9.62 -7.31
N LEU A 61 -9.28 8.57 -7.24
CA LEU A 61 -9.33 7.52 -8.26
C LEU A 61 -10.19 7.90 -9.48
N ILE A 62 -11.10 8.86 -9.38
CA ILE A 62 -11.98 9.28 -10.49
C ILE A 62 -11.21 9.69 -11.76
N PRO A 63 -10.23 10.61 -11.72
CA PRO A 63 -9.50 11.03 -12.92
C PRO A 63 -8.71 9.87 -13.54
N GLN A 64 -8.19 8.95 -12.72
CA GLN A 64 -7.50 7.76 -13.23
C GLN A 64 -8.47 6.82 -13.94
N ARG A 65 -9.66 6.57 -13.36
CA ARG A 65 -10.68 5.71 -13.99
C ARG A 65 -11.17 6.26 -15.32
N ARG A 66 -11.35 7.59 -15.43
CA ARG A 66 -11.72 8.24 -16.70
C ARG A 66 -10.66 8.01 -17.78
N LEU A 67 -9.39 8.24 -17.46
CA LEU A 67 -8.29 8.02 -18.40
C LEU A 67 -8.16 6.55 -18.82
N LEU A 68 -8.35 5.62 -17.89
CA LEU A 68 -8.32 4.18 -18.21
C LEU A 68 -9.46 3.79 -19.17
N ASN A 69 -10.66 4.34 -18.96
CA ASN A 69 -11.80 4.11 -19.83
C ASN A 69 -11.58 4.73 -21.22
N GLU A 70 -11.03 5.95 -21.30
CA GLU A 70 -10.68 6.61 -22.57
C GLU A 70 -9.66 5.79 -23.38
N LEU A 71 -8.69 5.18 -22.69
CA LEU A 71 -7.66 4.33 -23.32
C LEU A 71 -8.15 2.89 -23.58
N GLY A 72 -9.37 2.54 -23.16
CA GLY A 72 -9.89 1.17 -23.25
C GLY A 72 -9.05 0.16 -22.46
N LEU A 73 -8.41 0.58 -21.37
CA LEU A 73 -7.50 -0.23 -20.55
C LEU A 73 -8.15 -0.62 -19.23
N THR A 74 -7.93 -1.87 -18.81
CA THR A 74 -8.22 -2.26 -17.43
C THR A 74 -7.13 -1.75 -16.47
N SER A 75 -7.46 -1.63 -15.18
CA SER A 75 -6.46 -1.26 -14.15
C SER A 75 -5.28 -2.25 -14.12
N THR A 76 -5.53 -3.54 -14.35
CA THR A 76 -4.49 -4.57 -14.40
C THR A 76 -3.58 -4.41 -15.61
N GLN A 77 -4.15 -4.15 -16.79
CA GLN A 77 -3.37 -3.90 -18.02
C GLN A 77 -2.52 -2.64 -17.90
N ALA A 78 -3.09 -1.54 -17.40
CA ALA A 78 -2.35 -0.30 -17.22
C ALA A 78 -1.17 -0.46 -16.25
N LYS A 79 -1.36 -1.20 -15.14
CA LYS A 79 -0.26 -1.53 -14.21
C LYS A 79 0.83 -2.35 -14.89
N ALA A 80 0.48 -3.36 -15.69
CA ALA A 80 1.44 -4.18 -16.41
C ALA A 80 2.25 -3.35 -17.42
N ILE A 81 1.59 -2.47 -18.18
CA ILE A 81 2.24 -1.58 -19.16
C ILE A 81 3.20 -0.61 -18.48
N ILE A 82 2.75 0.04 -17.40
CA ILE A 82 3.60 0.97 -16.63
C ILE A 82 4.80 0.23 -16.02
N ALA A 83 4.61 -0.99 -15.53
CA ALA A 83 5.68 -1.81 -14.99
C ALA A 83 6.71 -2.17 -16.07
N ALA A 84 6.26 -2.65 -17.24
CA ALA A 84 7.11 -2.99 -18.37
C ALA A 84 7.92 -1.78 -18.87
N GLU A 85 7.28 -0.63 -19.02
CA GLU A 85 7.95 0.60 -19.46
C GLU A 85 8.95 1.12 -18.42
N ARG A 86 8.63 0.97 -17.13
CA ARG A 86 9.56 1.32 -16.05
C ARG A 86 10.76 0.39 -16.04
N GLU A 87 10.57 -0.91 -16.25
CA GLU A 87 11.66 -1.89 -16.37
C GLU A 87 12.56 -1.62 -17.58
N ARG A 88 11.96 -1.22 -18.71
CA ARG A 88 12.68 -0.80 -19.92
C ARG A 88 13.54 0.43 -19.66
N ARG A 89 12.98 1.49 -19.05
CA ARG A 89 13.70 2.75 -18.77
C ARG A 89 14.78 2.66 -17.70
N SER A 90 14.63 1.73 -16.76
CA SER A 90 15.58 1.56 -15.66
C SER A 90 16.73 0.60 -16.00
N GLY A 91 16.75 0.05 -17.23
CA GLY A 91 17.72 -0.99 -17.62
C GLY A 91 17.52 -2.31 -16.88
N LEU A 92 16.49 -2.43 -16.03
CA LEU A 92 16.20 -3.64 -15.26
C LEU A 92 15.78 -4.79 -16.16
N ALA A 93 15.15 -4.48 -17.30
CA ALA A 93 14.84 -5.46 -18.34
C ALA A 93 16.09 -6.02 -19.05
N ALA A 94 17.28 -5.45 -18.83
CA ALA A 94 18.55 -5.96 -19.31
C ALA A 94 19.38 -6.68 -18.22
N LEU A 95 18.88 -6.75 -16.97
CA LEU A 95 19.59 -7.47 -15.91
C LEU A 95 19.57 -8.98 -16.18
N PRO A 96 20.69 -9.68 -15.91
CA PRO A 96 20.74 -11.13 -15.99
C PRO A 96 19.75 -11.76 -15.00
N PRO A 97 19.22 -12.96 -15.32
CA PRO A 97 18.16 -13.60 -14.53
C PRO A 97 18.56 -13.81 -13.07
N GLU A 98 19.83 -14.11 -12.77
CA GLU A 98 20.34 -14.21 -11.40
C GLU A 98 20.20 -12.93 -10.58
N ALA A 99 20.52 -11.77 -11.19
CA ALA A 99 20.42 -10.48 -10.52
C ALA A 99 18.95 -10.13 -10.22
N ARG A 100 18.02 -10.52 -11.12
CA ARG A 100 16.58 -10.38 -10.88
C ARG A 100 16.11 -11.28 -9.75
N ALA A 101 16.52 -12.55 -9.74
CA ALA A 101 16.20 -13.48 -8.67
C ALA A 101 16.64 -12.95 -7.30
N ARG A 102 17.87 -12.43 -7.18
CA ARG A 102 18.37 -11.83 -5.93
C ARG A 102 17.56 -10.62 -5.49
N ARG A 103 17.17 -9.76 -6.43
CA ARG A 103 16.36 -8.57 -6.15
C ARG A 103 14.96 -8.94 -5.66
N GLU A 104 14.28 -9.85 -6.36
CA GLU A 104 12.94 -10.30 -5.97
C GLU A 104 12.97 -11.05 -4.63
N ALA A 105 14.02 -11.83 -4.36
CA ALA A 105 14.23 -12.44 -3.04
C ALA A 105 14.41 -11.40 -1.92
N ARG A 106 15.19 -10.33 -2.14
CA ARG A 106 15.33 -9.23 -1.17
C ARG A 106 13.99 -8.55 -0.91
N ARG A 107 13.21 -8.27 -1.96
CA ARG A 107 11.87 -7.69 -1.84
C ARG A 107 10.92 -8.59 -1.05
N ALA A 108 10.92 -9.89 -1.34
CA ALA A 108 10.16 -10.87 -0.59
C ALA A 108 10.50 -10.79 0.91
N GLY A 109 11.78 -10.72 1.26
CA GLY A 109 12.23 -10.53 2.64
C GLY A 109 11.71 -9.25 3.28
N VAL A 110 11.80 -8.10 2.60
CA VAL A 110 11.27 -6.83 3.12
C VAL A 110 9.76 -6.90 3.37
N PHE A 111 8.99 -7.41 2.42
CA PHE A 111 7.54 -7.54 2.56
C PHE A 111 7.15 -8.55 3.66
N LEU A 112 7.91 -9.63 3.81
CA LEU A 112 7.71 -10.61 4.87
C LEU A 112 7.92 -9.98 6.25
N VAL A 113 9.04 -9.27 6.44
CA VAL A 113 9.33 -8.59 7.71
C VAL A 113 8.27 -7.54 8.02
N ALA A 114 7.89 -6.71 7.04
CA ALA A 114 6.82 -5.73 7.21
C ALA A 114 5.48 -6.39 7.58
N GLY A 115 5.12 -7.49 6.92
CA GLY A 115 3.91 -8.26 7.24
C GLY A 115 3.94 -8.85 8.65
N LEU A 116 5.08 -9.42 9.07
CA LEU A 116 5.26 -9.95 10.42
C LEU A 116 5.17 -8.86 11.50
N VAL A 117 5.79 -7.71 11.27
CA VAL A 117 5.68 -6.55 12.18
C VAL A 117 4.22 -6.13 12.32
N LEU A 118 3.45 -6.09 11.23
CA LEU A 118 2.02 -5.79 11.29
C LEU A 118 1.23 -6.84 12.08
N VAL A 119 1.54 -8.13 11.96
CA VAL A 119 0.90 -9.17 12.78
C VAL A 119 1.19 -8.96 14.27
N VAL A 120 2.42 -8.60 14.63
CA VAL A 120 2.77 -8.27 16.02
C VAL A 120 2.01 -7.04 16.51
N VAL A 121 1.97 -5.97 15.71
CA VAL A 121 1.20 -4.75 16.04
C VAL A 121 -0.27 -5.08 16.25
N PHE A 122 -0.87 -5.91 15.38
CA PHE A 122 -2.24 -6.38 15.54
C PHE A 122 -2.44 -7.14 16.85
N ALA A 123 -1.55 -8.08 17.18
CA ALA A 123 -1.67 -8.88 18.40
C ALA A 123 -1.59 -8.00 19.66
N VAL A 124 -0.62 -7.09 19.72
CA VAL A 124 -0.45 -6.15 20.85
C VAL A 124 -1.67 -5.23 20.98
N ALA A 125 -2.11 -4.66 19.85
CA ALA A 125 -3.25 -3.76 19.80
C ALA A 125 -4.56 -4.47 20.19
N ALA A 126 -4.79 -5.68 19.68
CA ALA A 126 -5.97 -6.48 20.03
C ALA A 126 -5.96 -6.85 21.51
N PHE A 127 -4.82 -7.28 22.06
CA PHE A 127 -4.71 -7.61 23.48
C PHE A 127 -5.03 -6.39 24.36
N TYR A 128 -4.49 -5.22 24.02
CA TYR A 128 -4.79 -3.98 24.74
C TYR A 128 -6.27 -3.60 24.64
N PHE A 129 -6.82 -3.59 23.41
CA PHE A 129 -8.20 -3.21 23.14
C PHE A 129 -9.18 -4.13 23.87
N PHE A 130 -9.10 -5.45 23.68
CA PHE A 130 -10.01 -6.39 24.34
C PHE A 130 -9.82 -6.44 25.86
N GLY A 131 -8.60 -6.21 26.36
CA GLY A 131 -8.34 -6.13 27.81
C GLY A 131 -8.95 -4.89 28.48
N HIS A 132 -9.15 -3.80 27.74
CA HIS A 132 -9.64 -2.53 28.28
C HIS A 132 -11.06 -2.15 27.81
N ALA A 133 -11.62 -2.86 26.83
CA ALA A 133 -12.95 -2.59 26.28
C ALA A 133 -14.09 -2.64 27.31
N GLY A 134 -13.93 -3.42 28.39
CA GLY A 134 -14.90 -3.47 29.48
C GLY A 134 -14.80 -2.32 30.49
N ARG A 135 -13.69 -1.57 30.51
CA ARG A 135 -13.41 -0.50 31.49
C ARG A 135 -13.78 0.90 30.97
N THR A 136 -13.82 1.07 29.65
CA THR A 136 -14.10 2.37 29.00
C THR A 136 -15.61 2.66 28.84
N VAL A 137 -16.49 1.82 29.43
CA VAL A 137 -17.95 1.97 29.38
C VAL A 137 -18.50 2.62 30.66
N GLU A 138 -17.68 2.76 31.71
CA GLU A 138 -18.06 3.50 32.93
C GLU A 138 -18.06 5.01 32.65
N GLU A 139 -19.18 5.69 32.98
CA GLU A 139 -19.46 7.10 32.66
C GLU A 139 -18.40 8.11 33.16
N ASP A 140 -17.56 7.71 34.12
CA ASP A 140 -16.54 8.58 34.76
C ASP A 140 -15.08 8.16 34.46
N ALA A 141 -14.84 7.20 33.56
CA ALA A 141 -13.48 6.76 33.26
C ALA A 141 -12.70 7.84 32.47
N PRO A 142 -11.47 8.20 32.89
CA PRO A 142 -10.67 9.16 32.14
C PRO A 142 -10.41 8.64 30.72
N PRO A 143 -10.45 9.50 29.69
CA PRO A 143 -10.25 9.08 28.31
C PRO A 143 -8.85 8.48 28.15
N ASP A 144 -8.79 7.20 27.76
CA ASP A 144 -7.54 6.51 27.46
C ASP A 144 -7.20 6.64 25.96
N PRO A 145 -6.28 7.53 25.56
CA PRO A 145 -5.90 7.69 24.17
C PRO A 145 -5.28 6.42 23.57
N TRP A 146 -4.68 5.55 24.38
CA TRP A 146 -4.10 4.29 23.92
C TRP A 146 -5.16 3.28 23.50
N PHE A 147 -6.36 3.33 24.09
CA PHE A 147 -7.49 2.53 23.66
C PHE A 147 -7.88 2.84 22.21
N GLY A 148 -8.05 4.13 21.87
CA GLY A 148 -8.33 4.55 20.50
C GLY A 148 -7.20 4.21 19.52
N ILE A 149 -5.94 4.46 19.92
CA ILE A 149 -4.76 4.12 19.11
C ILE A 149 -4.71 2.61 18.83
N SER A 150 -4.98 1.78 19.85
CA SER A 150 -4.98 0.32 19.69
C SER A 150 -6.05 -0.14 18.70
N PHE A 151 -7.25 0.44 18.71
CA PHE A 151 -8.28 0.11 17.73
C PHE A 151 -7.82 0.42 16.29
N PHE A 152 -7.35 1.65 16.04
CA PHE A 152 -6.94 2.06 14.69
C PHE A 152 -5.68 1.35 14.20
N ALA A 153 -4.68 1.17 15.07
CA ALA A 153 -3.45 0.45 14.74
C ALA A 153 -3.73 -1.03 14.48
N GLY A 154 -4.57 -1.66 15.32
CA GLY A 154 -5.02 -3.04 15.14
C GLY A 154 -5.79 -3.21 13.83
N PHE A 155 -6.76 -2.33 13.54
CA PHE A 155 -7.52 -2.38 12.29
C PHE A 155 -6.63 -2.20 11.06
N ALA A 156 -5.75 -1.19 11.06
CA ALA A 156 -4.82 -0.96 9.97
C ALA A 156 -3.89 -2.16 9.75
N ALA A 157 -3.38 -2.75 10.83
CA ALA A 157 -2.53 -3.93 10.79
C ALA A 157 -3.28 -5.18 10.29
N LEU A 158 -4.54 -5.37 10.67
CA LEU A 158 -5.40 -6.44 10.18
C LEU A 158 -5.64 -6.33 8.67
N CYS A 159 -5.86 -5.12 8.15
CA CYS A 159 -6.06 -4.90 6.72
C CYS A 159 -4.77 -5.01 5.91
N ALA A 160 -3.67 -4.43 6.40
CA ALA A 160 -2.42 -4.36 5.65
C ALA A 160 -1.58 -5.65 5.78
N GLY A 161 -1.50 -6.25 6.97
CA GLY A 161 -0.64 -7.41 7.26
C GLY A 161 -0.79 -8.55 6.24
N PRO A 162 -2.02 -9.05 5.98
CA PRO A 162 -2.25 -10.09 4.99
C PRO A 162 -1.81 -9.68 3.57
N ALA A 163 -2.03 -8.43 3.18
CA ALA A 163 -1.62 -7.92 1.87
C ALA A 163 -0.09 -7.90 1.72
N PHE A 164 0.65 -7.53 2.78
CA PHE A 164 2.11 -7.57 2.79
C PHE A 164 2.66 -9.00 2.73
N LEU A 165 2.07 -9.93 3.49
CA LEU A 165 2.45 -11.35 3.45
C LEU A 165 2.16 -12.00 2.09
N TRP A 166 1.00 -11.68 1.49
CA TRP A 166 0.67 -12.11 0.13
C TRP A 166 1.67 -11.56 -0.89
N GLN A 167 2.03 -10.28 -0.77
CA GLN A 167 3.02 -9.67 -1.65
C GLN A 167 4.41 -10.31 -1.48
N ALA A 168 4.81 -10.67 -0.26
CA ALA A 168 6.03 -11.41 0.01
C ALA A 168 6.04 -12.78 -0.68
N TYR A 169 4.92 -13.50 -0.60
CA TYR A 169 4.73 -14.77 -1.28
C TYR A 169 4.91 -14.65 -2.81
N ARG A 170 4.26 -13.67 -3.44
CA ARG A 170 4.40 -13.44 -4.89
C ARG A 170 5.83 -13.10 -5.32
N HIS A 171 6.53 -12.31 -4.52
CA HIS A 171 7.95 -11.99 -4.79
C HIS A 171 8.85 -13.23 -4.63
N LYS A 172 8.53 -14.12 -3.69
CA LYS A 172 9.24 -15.39 -3.51
C LYS A 172 9.03 -16.34 -4.70
N GLU A 173 7.79 -16.47 -5.18
CA GLU A 173 7.49 -17.24 -6.41
C GLU A 173 8.21 -16.66 -7.63
N SER A 174 8.16 -15.33 -7.80
CA SER A 174 8.87 -14.69 -8.91
C SER A 174 10.38 -14.88 -8.82
N ALA A 175 10.94 -14.86 -7.61
CA ALA A 175 12.37 -15.13 -7.43
C ALA A 175 12.73 -16.57 -7.81
N ALA A 176 11.87 -17.54 -7.50
CA ALA A 176 12.07 -18.93 -7.88
C ALA A 176 12.07 -19.12 -9.40
N SER A 177 11.07 -18.57 -10.10
CA SER A 177 11.01 -18.68 -11.57
C SER A 177 12.19 -18.01 -12.29
N TRP A 178 12.74 -16.92 -11.74
CA TRP A 178 13.96 -16.32 -12.28
C TRP A 178 15.22 -17.15 -12.00
N ARG A 179 15.27 -17.93 -10.91
CA ARG A 179 16.38 -18.86 -10.65
C ARG A 179 16.35 -20.06 -11.59
N GLU A 180 15.16 -20.59 -11.86
CA GLU A 180 14.98 -21.68 -12.84
C GLU A 180 15.48 -21.24 -14.22
N ARG A 181 15.08 -20.07 -14.70
CA ARG A 181 15.59 -19.50 -15.96
C ARG A 181 17.10 -19.28 -15.96
N ALA A 182 17.66 -18.83 -14.85
CA ALA A 182 19.12 -18.68 -14.74
C ALA A 182 19.84 -20.03 -14.83
N ALA A 183 19.26 -21.10 -14.29
CA ALA A 183 19.82 -22.44 -14.36
C ALA A 183 19.71 -23.04 -15.78
N GLU A 184 18.66 -22.71 -16.54
CA GLU A 184 18.50 -23.10 -17.95
C GLU A 184 19.47 -22.35 -18.88
N GLU A 185 19.84 -21.12 -18.54
CA GLU A 185 20.77 -20.27 -19.32
C GLU A 185 22.25 -20.49 -18.94
N ALA A 186 22.54 -21.30 -17.92
CA ALA A 186 23.91 -21.63 -17.51
C ALA A 186 24.48 -22.72 -18.45
N PRO A 187 25.61 -22.47 -19.13
CA PRO A 187 26.20 -23.40 -20.09
C PRO A 187 26.83 -24.66 -19.46
#